data_AF-A6P2J8-F1
#
_entry.id   AF-A6P2J8-F1
#
_cell.length_a   1.000
_cell.length_b   1.000
_cell.length_c   1.000
_cell.angle_alpha   90.00
_cell.angle_beta   90.00
_cell.angle_gamma   90.00
#
_symmetry.space_group_name_H-M   'P 1'
#
loop_
_entity.id
_entity.type
_entity.pdbx_description
1 polymer ?
#
loop_
_entity_poly.entity_id
_entity_poly.type
_entity_poly.pdbx_seq_one_letter_code
_entity_poly.pdbx_strand_id
1 'polypeptide(L)'
;MQCVSKDYPTSFVITDPKGSLIGEVGQLLQRSGYRIKVLNTINFSKSMRYNPFRYIHSEKDILKLVNTLICNTKGEGEKSAEDFWVSATRSQAVKSLRTSNGFPLFGELIVR
;
A
#
# COMPACT_ATOMS: atom_id res chain seq x y z
N MET A 1 -13.65 -0.03 -25.17
CA MET A 1 -12.94 -0.69 -24.05
C MET A 1 -12.41 -2.03 -24.54
N GLN A 2 -11.09 -2.20 -24.56
CA GLN A 2 -10.41 -3.42 -25.06
C GLN A 2 -10.42 -4.57 -24.00
N CYS A 3 -11.32 -4.48 -23.02
CA CYS A 3 -11.30 -5.23 -21.75
C CYS A 3 -12.01 -6.60 -21.82
N VAL A 4 -12.35 -7.07 -23.02
CA VAL A 4 -13.12 -8.31 -23.27
C VAL A 4 -12.31 -9.38 -24.00
N SER A 5 -10.98 -9.20 -24.09
CA SER A 5 -10.10 -10.26 -24.61
C SER A 5 -10.25 -11.50 -23.75
N LYS A 6 -10.68 -12.62 -24.36
CA LYS A 6 -10.72 -13.94 -23.71
C LYS A 6 -9.32 -14.44 -23.36
N ASP A 7 -8.31 -13.97 -24.09
CA ASP A 7 -6.94 -14.44 -23.96
C ASP A 7 -6.15 -13.68 -22.88
N TYR A 8 -6.54 -12.43 -22.58
CA TYR A 8 -5.85 -11.59 -21.59
C TYR A 8 -6.81 -10.83 -20.66
N PRO A 9 -7.47 -11.50 -19.70
CA PRO A 9 -8.18 -10.81 -18.63
C PRO A 9 -7.17 -10.07 -17.75
N THR A 10 -7.06 -8.76 -17.93
CA THR A 10 -6.07 -7.93 -17.22
C THR A 10 -6.73 -7.11 -16.10
N SER A 11 -6.03 -6.96 -14.98
CA SER A 11 -6.44 -6.07 -13.90
C SER A 11 -5.89 -4.67 -14.14
N PHE A 12 -6.71 -3.65 -13.88
CA PHE A 12 -6.33 -2.24 -14.04
C PHE A 12 -6.01 -1.59 -12.69
N VAL A 13 -4.94 -0.82 -12.66
CA VAL A 13 -4.63 0.13 -11.57
C VAL A 13 -4.60 1.51 -12.21
N ILE A 14 -5.51 2.38 -11.79
CA ILE A 14 -5.71 3.69 -12.40
C ILE A 14 -5.56 4.76 -11.32
N THR A 15 -4.75 5.77 -11.60
CA THR A 15 -4.72 7.01 -10.82
C THR A 15 -5.76 7.95 -11.41
N ASP A 16 -6.74 8.35 -10.61
CA ASP A 16 -7.79 9.30 -11.01
C ASP A 16 -7.71 10.58 -10.15
N PRO A 17 -6.85 11.55 -10.54
CA PRO A 17 -6.72 12.80 -9.79
C PRO A 17 -7.99 13.65 -9.78
N LYS A 18 -8.85 13.50 -10.79
CA LYS A 18 -10.11 14.26 -10.91
C LYS A 18 -11.25 13.61 -10.12
N GLY A 19 -11.20 12.30 -9.93
CA GLY A 19 -12.23 11.52 -9.23
C GLY A 19 -13.50 11.28 -10.04
N SER A 20 -13.54 11.63 -11.34
CA SER A 20 -14.73 11.50 -12.19
C SER A 20 -14.83 10.12 -12.86
N LEU A 21 -13.72 9.40 -12.96
CA LEU A 21 -13.61 8.18 -13.76
C LEU A 21 -14.53 7.09 -13.21
N ILE A 22 -14.64 6.96 -11.89
CA ILE A 22 -15.54 6.00 -11.26
C ILE A 22 -17.02 6.30 -11.59
N GLY A 23 -17.41 7.57 -11.74
CA GLY A 23 -18.77 7.96 -12.10
C GLY A 23 -19.07 7.73 -13.58
N GLU A 24 -18.10 7.97 -14.45
CA GLU A 24 -18.26 7.85 -15.91
C GLU A 24 -18.21 6.41 -16.40
N VAL A 25 -17.24 5.62 -15.93
CA VAL A 25 -16.99 4.26 -16.46
C VAL A 25 -17.19 3.14 -15.44
N GLY A 26 -17.42 3.47 -14.16
CA GLY A 26 -17.57 2.46 -13.11
C GLY A 26 -18.72 1.49 -13.35
N GLN A 27 -19.89 1.99 -13.79
CA GLN A 27 -21.03 1.12 -14.10
C GLN A 27 -20.74 0.17 -15.27
N LEU A 28 -20.02 0.65 -16.29
CA LEU A 28 -19.64 -0.16 -17.44
C LEU A 28 -18.70 -1.29 -17.01
N LEU A 29 -17.67 -0.99 -16.21
CA LEU A 29 -16.74 -1.99 -15.68
C LEU A 29 -17.45 -3.03 -14.80
N GLN A 30 -18.40 -2.60 -13.98
CA GLN A 30 -19.18 -3.50 -13.13
C GLN A 30 -20.06 -4.44 -13.96
N ARG A 31 -20.71 -3.93 -15.01
CA ARG A 31 -21.50 -4.74 -15.97
C ARG A 31 -20.63 -5.71 -16.76
N SER A 32 -19.38 -5.35 -17.02
CA SER A 32 -18.39 -6.24 -17.62
C SER A 32 -17.79 -7.27 -16.63
N GLY A 33 -18.29 -7.33 -15.39
CA GLY A 33 -17.89 -8.35 -14.40
C GLY A 33 -16.65 -7.99 -13.58
N TYR A 34 -16.13 -6.77 -13.68
CA TYR A 34 -14.97 -6.37 -12.88
C TYR A 34 -15.33 -6.08 -11.43
N ARG A 35 -14.48 -6.54 -10.51
CA ARG A 35 -14.52 -6.14 -9.10
C ARG A 35 -13.79 -4.83 -8.92
N ILE A 36 -14.54 -3.76 -8.75
CA ILE A 36 -13.99 -2.41 -8.60
C ILE A 36 -13.60 -2.17 -7.14
N LYS A 37 -12.39 -1.67 -6.92
CA LYS A 37 -11.93 -1.21 -5.60
C LYS A 37 -11.46 0.23 -5.67
N VAL A 38 -11.86 1.04 -4.69
CA VAL A 38 -11.58 2.49 -4.68
C VAL A 38 -10.82 2.91 -3.42
N LEU A 39 -9.64 3.46 -3.62
CA LEU A 39 -8.88 4.19 -2.61
C LEU A 39 -9.09 5.69 -2.81
N ASN A 40 -9.86 6.33 -1.92
CA ASN A 40 -10.10 7.76 -1.96
C ASN A 40 -9.32 8.43 -0.82
N THR A 41 -8.38 9.29 -1.17
CA THR A 41 -7.48 9.99 -0.24
C THR A 41 -8.05 11.31 0.30
N ILE A 42 -9.18 11.78 -0.25
CA ILE A 42 -9.87 13.01 0.19
C ILE A 42 -10.99 12.65 1.18
N ASN A 43 -11.87 11.73 0.79
CA ASN A 43 -12.99 11.28 1.61
C ASN A 43 -12.88 9.79 1.91
N PHE A 44 -12.30 9.46 3.07
CA PHE A 44 -12.12 8.08 3.52
C PHE A 44 -13.42 7.33 3.80
N SER A 45 -14.54 8.01 4.06
CA SER A 45 -15.86 7.37 4.22
C SER A 45 -16.38 6.79 2.91
N LYS A 46 -15.92 7.31 1.77
CA LYS A 46 -16.23 6.80 0.42
C LYS A 46 -15.09 5.93 -0.15
N SER A 47 -14.18 5.46 0.69
CA SER A 47 -13.09 4.57 0.31
C SER A 47 -13.26 3.19 0.92
N MET A 48 -12.72 2.17 0.27
CA MET A 48 -12.58 0.83 0.85
C MET A 48 -11.59 0.77 2.02
N ARG A 49 -10.86 1.86 2.29
CA ARG A 49 -9.78 1.98 3.26
C ARG A 49 -8.63 1.01 2.94
N TYR A 50 -7.44 1.35 3.38
CA TYR A 50 -6.25 0.54 3.14
C TYR A 50 -5.47 0.42 4.44
N ASN A 51 -5.20 -0.81 4.85
CA ASN A 51 -4.33 -1.11 5.98
C ASN A 51 -3.07 -1.82 5.45
N PRO A 52 -1.90 -1.14 5.38
CA PRO A 52 -0.66 -1.75 4.90
C PRO A 52 -0.19 -2.90 5.79
N PHE A 53 -0.49 -2.89 7.09
CA PHE A 53 -0.09 -3.94 8.03
C PHE A 53 -0.77 -5.28 7.76
N ARG A 54 -1.96 -5.26 7.12
CA ARG A 54 -2.67 -6.49 6.72
C ARG A 54 -1.85 -7.35 5.74
N TYR A 55 -0.89 -6.75 5.04
CA TYR A 55 -0.11 -7.38 3.98
C TYR A 55 1.32 -7.77 4.42
N ILE A 56 1.63 -7.64 5.71
CA ILE A 56 2.90 -8.09 6.27
C ILE A 56 2.74 -9.57 6.66
N HIS A 57 3.35 -10.46 5.88
CA HIS A 57 3.34 -11.90 6.14
C HIS A 57 4.73 -12.45 6.41
N SER A 58 5.76 -11.70 6.04
CA SER A 58 7.16 -12.07 6.22
C SER A 58 8.01 -10.85 6.54
N GLU A 59 9.20 -11.11 7.08
CA GLU A 59 10.21 -10.11 7.35
C GLU A 59 10.58 -9.26 6.11
N LYS A 60 10.54 -9.89 4.93
CA LYS A 60 10.83 -9.23 3.66
C LYS A 60 9.79 -8.15 3.31
N ASP A 61 8.55 -8.32 3.76
CA ASP A 61 7.48 -7.36 3.49
C ASP A 61 7.62 -6.09 4.33
N ILE A 62 8.22 -6.21 5.52
CA ILE A 62 8.60 -5.05 6.36
C ILE A 62 9.61 -4.18 5.58
N LEU A 63 10.60 -4.80 4.94
CA LEU A 63 11.59 -4.06 4.14
C LEU A 63 10.93 -3.34 2.95
N LYS A 64 9.93 -3.94 2.30
CA LYS A 64 9.18 -3.29 1.22
C LYS A 64 8.41 -2.07 1.72
N LEU A 65 7.74 -2.18 2.87
CA LEU A 65 7.01 -1.07 3.49
C LEU A 65 7.96 0.09 3.83
N VAL A 66 9.06 -0.21 4.52
CA VAL A 66 10.08 0.77 4.90
C VAL A 66 10.68 1.46 3.68
N ASN A 67 11.09 0.71 2.66
CA ASN A 67 11.62 1.28 1.43
C ASN A 67 10.58 2.16 0.72
N THR A 68 9.32 1.73 0.69
CA THR A 68 8.22 2.51 0.08
C THR A 68 8.02 3.84 0.81
N LEU A 69 8.06 3.85 2.15
CA LEU A 69 7.94 5.08 2.94
C LEU A 69 9.11 6.04 2.68
N ILE A 70 10.34 5.52 2.71
CA ILE A 70 11.55 6.29 2.43
C ILE A 70 11.48 6.89 1.03
N CYS A 71 11.25 6.07 -0.01
CA CYS A 71 11.22 6.55 -1.40
C CYS A 71 10.16 7.62 -1.65
N ASN A 72 9.00 7.56 -0.98
CA ASN A 72 7.92 8.52 -1.16
C ASN A 72 8.04 9.78 -0.27
N THR A 73 9.02 9.85 0.63
CA THR A 73 9.27 11.02 1.51
C THR A 73 10.56 11.75 1.18
N LYS A 74 11.33 11.27 0.20
CA LYS A 74 12.43 12.03 -0.39
C LYS A 74 11.88 13.22 -1.16
N GLY A 75 11.88 14.39 -0.54
CA GLY A 75 11.79 15.65 -1.30
C GLY A 75 13.01 15.78 -2.20
N GLU A 76 12.90 16.47 -3.34
CA GLU A 76 13.96 16.54 -4.37
C GLU A 76 15.29 17.21 -3.93
N GLY A 77 15.57 17.41 -2.63
CA GLY A 77 16.70 18.25 -2.19
C GLY A 77 17.39 18.00 -0.84
N GLU A 78 17.03 17.02 0.01
CA GLU A 78 17.57 16.96 1.39
C GLU A 78 18.48 15.77 1.71
N LYS A 79 19.63 15.67 1.03
CA LYS A 79 20.60 14.55 1.15
C LYS A 79 21.20 14.28 2.55
N SER A 80 21.13 15.20 3.52
CA SER A 80 21.86 15.10 4.80
C SER A 80 21.06 14.55 5.98
N ALA A 81 19.72 14.60 5.95
CA ALA A 81 18.87 13.97 6.97
C ALA A 81 18.51 12.52 6.61
N GLU A 82 18.70 12.11 5.35
CA GLU A 82 18.25 10.82 4.83
C GLU A 82 19.04 9.63 5.37
N ASP A 83 20.37 9.78 5.54
CA ASP A 83 21.23 8.70 6.03
C ASP A 83 20.86 8.27 7.45
N PHE A 84 20.40 9.22 8.29
CA PHE A 84 19.95 8.93 9.64
C PHE A 84 18.66 8.10 9.64
N TRP A 85 17.62 8.52 8.91
CA TRP A 85 16.32 7.83 8.90
C TRP A 85 16.38 6.48 8.16
N VAL A 86 17.15 6.39 7.08
CA VAL A 86 17.37 5.12 6.36
C VAL A 86 18.09 4.12 7.23
N SER A 87 19.16 4.55 7.92
CA SER A 87 19.93 3.69 8.84
C SER A 87 19.11 3.28 10.07
N ALA A 88 18.43 4.23 10.71
CA ALA A 88 17.62 3.98 11.91
C ALA A 88 16.44 3.03 11.64
N THR A 89 15.69 3.25 10.56
CA THR A 89 14.50 2.44 10.24
C THR A 89 14.89 1.03 9.81
N ARG A 90 15.94 0.90 8.99
CA ARG A 90 16.45 -0.41 8.57
C ARG A 90 17.06 -1.18 9.74
N SER A 91 17.78 -0.50 10.64
CA SER A 91 18.40 -1.12 11.83
C SER A 91 17.35 -1.61 12.84
N GLN A 92 16.31 -0.81 13.13
CA GLN A 92 15.24 -1.25 14.03
C GLN A 92 14.43 -2.42 13.48
N ALA A 93 14.10 -2.41 12.18
CA ALA A 93 13.46 -3.54 11.53
C ALA A 93 14.33 -4.81 11.64
N VAL A 94 15.62 -4.74 11.27
CA VAL A 94 16.54 -5.88 11.35
C VAL A 94 16.76 -6.37 12.79
N LYS A 95 16.81 -5.48 13.77
CA LYS A 95 16.97 -5.84 15.19
C LYS A 95 15.72 -6.50 15.76
N SER A 96 14.53 -6.06 15.32
CA SER A 96 13.24 -6.70 15.63
C SER A 96 13.10 -8.09 15.01
N LEU A 97 13.73 -8.34 13.87
CA LEU A 97 13.73 -9.65 13.20
C LEU A 97 14.72 -10.64 13.83
N ARG A 98 15.85 -10.12 14.33
CA ARG A 98 16.90 -10.93 14.98
C ARG A 98 16.64 -11.26 16.44
N THR A 99 15.80 -10.48 17.12
CA THR A 99 15.37 -10.81 18.48
C THR A 99 14.14 -11.70 18.41
N SER A 100 14.37 -13.01 18.29
CA SER A 100 13.43 -14.08 18.60
C SER A 100 13.05 -14.14 20.09
N ASN A 101 12.96 -12.98 20.75
CA ASN A 101 12.59 -12.88 22.14
C ASN A 101 11.13 -12.46 22.15
N GLY A 102 10.24 -13.40 22.46
CA GLY A 102 8.78 -13.29 22.43
C GLY A 102 8.18 -12.22 23.36
N PHE A 103 8.58 -10.96 23.17
CA PHE A 103 7.97 -9.78 23.76
C PHE A 103 7.43 -8.89 22.64
N PRO A 104 6.10 -8.79 22.48
CA PRO A 104 5.51 -7.89 21.51
C PRO A 104 5.64 -6.44 21.99
N LEU A 105 6.41 -5.62 21.27
CA LEU A 105 6.55 -4.18 21.55
C LEU A 105 5.41 -3.32 20.95
N PHE A 106 4.46 -3.95 20.28
CA PHE A 106 3.14 -3.39 20.03
C PHE A 106 2.13 -4.42 20.52
N GLY A 107 1.36 -4.04 21.54
CA GLY A 107 0.44 -4.92 22.25
C GLY A 107 -0.40 -5.77 21.30
N GLU A 108 -0.65 -7.01 21.73
CA GLU A 108 -1.50 -8.01 21.09
C GLU A 108 -2.54 -7.39 20.16
N LEU A 109 -2.29 -7.49 18.86
CA LEU A 109 -3.35 -7.33 17.87
C LEU A 109 -4.15 -8.63 17.88
N ILE A 110 -5.03 -8.76 18.86
CA ILE A 110 -6.03 -9.83 18.93
C ILE A 110 -6.87 -9.73 17.66
N VAL A 111 -6.63 -10.65 16.73
CA VAL A 111 -7.59 -10.96 15.67
C VAL A 111 -8.68 -11.79 16.33
N ARG A 112 -9.83 -11.17 16.61
CA ARG A 112 -11.12 -11.88 16.68
C ARG A 112 -11.79 -11.80 15.33
#